data_AF-A0A8H3X6S4-F1
#
_entry.id   AF-A0A8H3X6S4-F1
#
_cell.length_a   1.000
_cell.length_b   1.000
_cell.length_c   1.000
_cell.angle_alpha   90.00
_cell.angle_beta   90.00
_cell.angle_gamma   90.00
#
_symmetry.space_group_name_H-M   'P 1'
#
loop_
_entity.id
_entity.type
_entity.pdbx_description
1 polymer ?
#
loop_
_entity_poly.entity_id
_entity_poly.type
_entity_poly.pdbx_seq_one_letter_code
_entity_poly.pdbx_strand_id
1 'polypeptide(L)'
;MYKTPEQWLKELNVQANPSEIARFMDAQKWLDQKHPNKQKVEEIIHDNCVEKFLIGKLVIRDFPKLKKASFINSGDLLKIEIINCPQLDDFECMGSPIKEIDFGESNKLERIYIPDNLLETIKIPANPVGLVKLYVHNNRLSSQILQILAPFVKTMPIGMPFKYYEYSAKDKEKLKSILSKQVSQTTEISSSSTSNQSQPRTETPKKSLAQLQAEHIFYKNFFDNYLQNKRSELTDLKNRMNEEGNRQLDAYLQLKQQEDRNKNREKRLQKDLLKKLTNEELQKISDISQEISDLEKKVKDLEMSVQTEAMTESFQISSWLQGLFK
;
A
#
# COMPACT_ATOMS: atom_id res chain seq x y z
N MET A 1 15.86 17.31 -19.27
CA MET A 1 15.30 18.67 -19.31
C MET A 1 13.97 18.62 -18.57
N TYR A 2 13.77 19.45 -17.54
CA TYR A 2 12.53 19.44 -16.76
C TYR A 2 11.37 19.98 -17.60
N LYS A 3 10.17 19.47 -17.37
CA LYS A 3 8.97 20.07 -17.97
C LYS A 3 8.65 21.37 -17.25
N THR A 4 7.99 22.28 -17.95
CA THR A 4 7.41 23.47 -17.31
C THR A 4 6.05 23.13 -16.72
N PRO A 5 5.55 23.89 -15.73
CA PRO A 5 4.20 23.69 -15.21
C PRO A 5 3.11 23.79 -16.29
N GLU A 6 3.28 24.65 -17.31
CA GLU A 6 2.39 24.77 -18.46
C GLU A 6 2.32 23.44 -19.25
N GLN A 7 3.47 22.79 -19.46
CA GLN A 7 3.53 21.52 -20.17
C GLN A 7 2.81 20.41 -19.39
N TRP A 8 2.98 20.35 -18.07
CA TRP A 8 2.24 19.42 -17.22
C TRP A 8 0.73 19.68 -17.22
N LEU A 9 0.32 20.94 -17.06
CA LEU A 9 -1.10 21.31 -17.07
C LEU A 9 -1.76 21.02 -18.44
N LYS A 10 -1.02 21.22 -19.54
CA LYS A 10 -1.46 20.84 -20.88
C LYS A 10 -1.65 19.33 -21.02
N GLU A 11 -0.73 18.51 -20.51
CA GLU A 11 -0.87 17.05 -20.50
C GLU A 11 -2.05 16.57 -19.65
N LEU A 12 -2.37 17.31 -18.59
CA LEU A 12 -3.55 17.07 -17.76
C LEU A 12 -4.84 17.66 -18.36
N ASN A 13 -4.75 18.33 -19.51
CA ASN A 13 -5.86 19.05 -20.15
C ASN A 13 -6.56 20.04 -19.19
N VAL A 14 -5.76 20.72 -18.37
CA VAL A 14 -6.18 21.75 -17.43
C VAL A 14 -5.85 23.11 -18.03
N GLN A 15 -6.89 23.89 -18.34
CA GLN A 15 -6.73 25.32 -18.63
C GLN A 15 -6.57 26.06 -17.32
N ALA A 16 -5.38 26.63 -17.09
CA ALA A 16 -5.07 27.45 -15.93
C ALA A 16 -4.61 28.82 -16.39
N ASN A 17 -4.98 29.87 -15.65
CA ASN A 17 -4.53 31.22 -15.97
C ASN A 17 -3.04 31.40 -15.59
N PRO A 18 -2.26 32.25 -16.28
CA PRO A 18 -0.83 32.41 -16.02
C PRO A 18 -0.46 32.66 -14.54
N SER A 19 -1.29 33.41 -13.80
CA SER A 19 -1.11 33.66 -12.37
C SER A 19 -1.25 32.41 -11.49
N GLU A 20 -2.02 31.42 -11.92
CA GLU A 20 -2.14 30.13 -11.24
C GLU A 20 -0.95 29.23 -11.56
N ILE A 21 -0.43 29.29 -12.79
CA ILE A 21 0.72 28.52 -13.24
C ILE A 21 2.01 28.91 -12.49
N ALA A 22 2.17 30.20 -12.19
CA ALA A 22 3.33 30.71 -11.45
C ALA A 22 3.51 30.11 -10.04
N ARG A 23 2.42 29.59 -9.45
CA ARG A 23 2.41 28.93 -8.14
C ARG A 23 2.94 27.50 -8.19
N PHE A 24 3.07 26.91 -9.39
CA PHE A 24 3.55 25.56 -9.58
C PHE A 24 5.04 25.49 -9.90
N MET A 25 5.63 24.34 -9.63
CA MET A 25 6.99 23.97 -9.96
C MET A 25 7.04 22.49 -10.35
N ASP A 26 7.84 22.13 -11.34
CA ASP A 26 8.09 20.73 -11.67
C ASP A 26 8.68 20.00 -10.45
N ALA A 27 8.06 18.88 -10.08
CA ALA A 27 8.40 18.15 -8.86
C ALA A 27 9.86 17.66 -8.85
N GLN A 28 10.34 17.15 -9.99
CA GLN A 28 11.72 16.67 -10.09
C GLN A 28 12.71 17.83 -10.03
N LYS A 29 12.41 18.95 -10.72
CA LYS A 29 13.21 20.17 -10.64
C LYS A 29 13.34 20.66 -9.20
N TRP A 30 12.26 20.62 -8.43
CA TRP A 30 12.29 21.01 -7.01
C TRP A 30 13.22 20.10 -6.21
N LEU A 31 13.09 18.77 -6.36
CA LEU A 31 13.92 17.82 -5.61
C LEU A 31 15.41 18.03 -5.89
N ASP A 32 15.77 18.15 -7.17
CA ASP A 32 17.16 18.29 -7.59
C ASP A 32 17.77 19.63 -7.12
N GLN A 33 16.96 20.70 -7.06
CA GLN A 33 17.40 22.00 -6.53
C GLN A 33 17.52 22.01 -5.02
N LYS A 34 16.59 21.37 -4.31
CA LYS A 34 16.56 21.34 -2.84
C LYS A 34 17.66 20.43 -2.29
N HIS A 35 17.95 19.33 -2.98
CA HIS A 35 18.84 18.27 -2.51
C HIS A 35 19.89 17.90 -3.56
N PRO A 36 20.80 18.82 -3.94
CA PRO A 36 21.84 18.54 -4.94
C PRO A 36 22.84 17.49 -4.47
N ASN A 37 23.07 17.36 -3.15
CA ASN A 37 23.92 16.33 -2.56
C ASN A 37 23.09 15.29 -1.79
N LYS A 38 22.64 14.26 -2.50
CA LYS A 38 21.79 13.18 -1.99
C LYS A 38 22.45 12.33 -0.89
N GLN A 39 23.78 12.27 -0.85
CA GLN A 39 24.55 11.35 0.00
C GLN A 39 24.43 11.62 1.51
N LYS A 40 23.95 12.81 1.88
CA LYS A 40 23.80 13.25 3.28
C LYS A 40 22.34 13.49 3.69
N VAL A 41 21.40 13.35 2.76
CA VAL A 41 20.00 13.67 3.01
C VAL A 41 19.35 12.52 3.76
N GLU A 42 18.89 12.81 4.97
CA GLU A 42 18.15 11.85 5.80
C GLU A 42 16.64 12.06 5.72
N GLU A 43 16.20 13.27 5.38
CA GLU A 43 14.79 13.61 5.28
C GLU A 43 14.51 14.49 4.06
N ILE A 44 13.41 14.21 3.37
CA ILE A 44 12.84 15.06 2.33
C ILE A 44 11.46 15.47 2.81
N ILE A 45 11.24 16.77 2.97
CA ILE A 45 9.95 17.31 3.42
C ILE A 45 9.56 18.45 2.49
N HIS A 46 8.37 18.34 1.90
CA HIS A 46 7.73 19.41 1.16
C HIS A 46 6.43 19.81 1.86
N ASP A 47 6.26 21.12 2.03
CA ASP A 47 5.04 21.74 2.54
C ASP A 47 4.71 22.98 1.70
N ASN A 48 3.51 22.99 1.10
CA ASN A 48 3.03 24.08 0.27
C ASN A 48 2.72 25.37 1.05
N CYS A 49 2.74 25.33 2.39
CA CYS A 49 2.60 26.53 3.23
C CYS A 49 3.77 27.49 3.03
N VAL A 50 4.92 26.97 2.60
CA VAL A 50 6.16 27.73 2.44
C VAL A 50 6.65 27.70 0.98
N GLU A 51 6.40 26.60 0.26
CA GLU A 51 6.96 26.36 -1.06
C GLU A 51 5.91 26.37 -2.17
N LYS A 52 6.37 26.46 -3.43
CA LYS A 52 5.50 26.30 -4.59
C LYS A 52 4.86 24.92 -4.62
N PHE A 53 3.66 24.84 -5.19
CA PHE A 53 3.02 23.55 -5.45
C PHE A 53 3.84 22.76 -6.45
N LEU A 54 4.11 21.50 -6.15
CA LEU A 54 4.74 20.57 -7.06
C LEU A 54 3.71 20.07 -8.07
N ILE A 55 4.15 19.88 -9.30
CA ILE A 55 3.36 19.23 -10.34
C ILE A 55 4.23 18.25 -11.13
N GLY A 56 3.63 17.13 -11.51
CA GLY A 56 4.27 16.16 -12.40
C GLY A 56 4.74 14.90 -11.71
N LYS A 57 5.79 14.30 -12.27
CA LYS A 57 6.38 13.04 -11.77
C LYS A 57 7.56 13.33 -10.87
N LEU A 58 7.67 12.60 -9.76
CA LEU A 58 8.76 12.69 -8.81
C LEU A 58 9.48 11.35 -8.70
N VAL A 59 10.79 11.35 -8.97
CA VAL A 59 11.64 10.17 -8.86
C VAL A 59 12.68 10.43 -7.76
N ILE A 60 12.49 9.76 -6.61
CA ILE A 60 13.42 9.82 -5.49
C ILE A 60 14.41 8.67 -5.66
N ARG A 61 15.57 9.00 -6.25
CA ARG A 61 16.59 8.02 -6.63
C ARG A 61 17.94 8.29 -5.99
N ASP A 62 18.58 7.22 -5.50
CA ASP A 62 19.95 7.20 -4.98
C ASP A 62 20.13 8.11 -3.75
N PHE A 63 19.22 8.00 -2.79
CA PHE A 63 19.33 8.63 -1.49
C PHE A 63 19.67 7.57 -0.42
N PRO A 64 20.96 7.22 -0.25
CA PRO A 64 21.36 6.06 0.55
C PRO A 64 21.15 6.23 2.06
N LYS A 65 20.91 7.46 2.54
CA LYS A 65 20.67 7.77 3.95
C LYS A 65 19.25 8.26 4.24
N LEU A 66 18.39 8.34 3.24
CA LEU A 66 17.03 8.84 3.40
C LEU A 66 16.24 7.88 4.27
N LYS A 67 15.73 8.40 5.38
CA LYS A 67 14.86 7.70 6.34
C LYS A 67 13.41 8.11 6.16
N LYS A 68 13.18 9.41 5.95
CA LYS A 68 11.83 9.97 5.83
C LYS A 68 11.61 10.75 4.54
N ALA A 69 10.48 10.54 3.88
CA ALA A 69 10.00 11.39 2.80
C ALA A 69 8.54 11.81 3.03
N SER A 70 8.25 13.10 3.04
CA SER A 70 6.94 13.66 3.37
C SER A 70 6.51 14.72 2.36
N PHE A 71 5.34 14.49 1.75
CA PHE A 71 4.72 15.33 0.72
C PHE A 71 3.27 15.62 1.12
N ILE A 72 3.08 16.53 2.06
CA ILE A 72 1.75 16.86 2.60
C ILE A 72 1.22 18.10 1.86
N ASN A 73 0.10 17.94 1.16
CA ASN A 73 -0.49 18.97 0.29
C ASN A 73 0.49 19.51 -0.76
N SER A 74 1.48 18.72 -1.17
CA SER A 74 2.55 19.18 -2.04
C SER A 74 2.08 19.64 -3.42
N GLY A 75 0.86 19.29 -3.84
CA GLY A 75 0.24 19.79 -5.06
C GLY A 75 -0.25 18.66 -5.95
N ASP A 76 -0.02 18.80 -7.25
CA ASP A 76 -0.50 17.89 -8.29
C ASP A 76 0.60 16.86 -8.66
N LEU A 77 1.09 16.12 -7.66
CA LEU A 77 1.98 14.97 -7.91
C LEU A 77 1.18 13.86 -8.58
N LEU A 78 1.62 13.45 -9.77
CA LEU A 78 0.92 12.47 -10.61
C LEU A 78 1.46 11.06 -10.40
N LYS A 79 2.76 10.96 -10.11
CA LYS A 79 3.47 9.69 -9.89
C LYS A 79 4.67 9.92 -8.97
N ILE A 80 4.88 8.99 -8.06
CA ILE A 80 6.07 8.93 -7.22
C ILE A 80 6.74 7.56 -7.41
N GLU A 81 8.04 7.57 -7.71
CA GLU A 81 8.87 6.37 -7.78
C GLU A 81 10.02 6.50 -6.76
N ILE A 82 10.18 5.50 -5.90
CA ILE A 82 11.30 5.40 -4.97
C ILE A 82 12.27 4.34 -5.47
N ILE A 83 13.53 4.73 -5.71
CA ILE A 83 14.54 3.85 -6.30
C ILE A 83 15.83 3.96 -5.48
N ASN A 84 16.36 2.82 -5.03
CA ASN A 84 17.62 2.76 -4.28
C ASN A 84 17.66 3.72 -3.07
N CYS A 85 16.64 3.61 -2.20
CA CYS A 85 16.53 4.34 -0.93
C CYS A 85 16.47 3.32 0.24
N PRO A 86 17.55 2.56 0.49
CA PRO A 86 17.51 1.37 1.36
C PRO A 86 17.29 1.66 2.84
N GLN A 87 17.40 2.93 3.26
CA GLN A 87 17.19 3.35 4.65
C GLN A 87 15.79 3.94 4.88
N LEU A 88 14.94 4.03 3.85
CA LEU A 88 13.63 4.66 3.97
C LEU A 88 12.75 3.81 4.90
N ASP A 89 12.36 4.39 6.02
CA ASP A 89 11.50 3.78 7.04
C ASP A 89 10.12 4.46 7.14
N ASP A 90 9.99 5.71 6.66
CA ASP A 90 8.78 6.51 6.80
C ASP A 90 8.43 7.29 5.53
N PHE A 91 7.24 7.06 5.00
CA PHE A 91 6.73 7.76 3.82
C PHE A 91 5.35 8.36 4.07
N GLU A 92 5.21 9.66 3.80
CA GLU A 92 3.96 10.41 3.91
C GLU A 92 3.66 11.10 2.58
N CYS A 93 2.45 10.91 2.04
CA CYS A 93 1.97 11.66 0.89
C CYS A 93 0.46 11.85 1.00
N MET A 94 0.03 13.04 1.41
CA MET A 94 -1.40 13.34 1.60
C MET A 94 -1.82 14.39 0.60
N GLY A 95 -2.95 14.16 -0.04
CA GLY A 95 -3.53 15.16 -0.91
C GLY A 95 -2.68 15.42 -2.15
N SER A 96 -2.44 14.36 -2.90
CA SER A 96 -1.96 14.44 -4.27
C SER A 96 -2.77 13.48 -5.16
N PRO A 97 -3.00 13.78 -6.45
CA PRO A 97 -3.73 12.90 -7.34
C PRO A 97 -2.89 11.69 -7.82
N ILE A 98 -2.03 11.12 -6.97
CA ILE A 98 -1.20 9.97 -7.34
C ILE A 98 -2.07 8.73 -7.56
N LYS A 99 -1.80 7.99 -8.64
CA LYS A 99 -2.52 6.76 -9.01
C LYS A 99 -1.74 5.48 -8.74
N GLU A 100 -0.42 5.57 -8.78
CA GLU A 100 0.49 4.48 -8.57
C GLU A 100 1.67 4.95 -7.72
N ILE A 101 2.13 4.09 -6.83
CA ILE A 101 3.39 4.28 -6.10
C ILE A 101 4.15 2.97 -6.04
N ASP A 102 5.45 3.07 -6.28
CA ASP A 102 6.38 1.96 -6.21
C ASP A 102 7.52 2.31 -5.24
N PHE A 103 7.62 1.52 -4.18
CA PHE A 103 8.63 1.67 -3.14
C PHE A 103 9.94 0.95 -3.44
N GLY A 104 10.02 0.19 -4.54
CA GLY A 104 11.20 -0.55 -4.95
C GLY A 104 11.74 -1.45 -3.83
N GLU A 105 13.05 -1.39 -3.59
CA GLU A 105 13.74 -2.18 -2.56
C GLU A 105 13.88 -1.45 -1.21
N SER A 106 12.94 -0.59 -0.86
CA SER A 106 12.93 0.14 0.42
C SER A 106 12.54 -0.75 1.60
N ASN A 107 13.27 -1.86 1.80
CA ASN A 107 12.92 -2.97 2.71
C ASN A 107 12.85 -2.59 4.21
N LYS A 108 13.26 -1.36 4.57
CA LYS A 108 13.17 -0.82 5.92
C LYS A 108 11.87 -0.05 6.20
N LEU A 109 10.96 0.08 5.23
CA LEU A 109 9.70 0.80 5.42
C LEU A 109 8.92 0.25 6.62
N GLU A 110 8.68 1.11 7.60
CA GLU A 110 7.89 0.83 8.79
C GLU A 110 6.50 1.49 8.76
N ARG A 111 6.44 2.69 8.17
CA ARG A 111 5.21 3.48 8.06
C ARG A 111 5.01 4.01 6.64
N ILE A 112 3.82 3.76 6.10
CA ILE A 112 3.33 4.35 4.86
C ILE A 112 2.01 5.06 5.17
N TYR A 113 1.97 6.37 4.95
CA TYR A 113 0.81 7.23 5.18
C TYR A 113 0.43 7.97 3.90
N ILE A 114 -0.54 7.43 3.16
CA ILE A 114 -0.97 7.94 1.86
C ILE A 114 -2.51 8.10 1.81
N PRO A 115 -3.15 8.85 2.73
CA PRO A 115 -4.58 9.06 2.65
C PRO A 115 -4.96 10.13 1.64
N ASP A 116 -6.21 10.10 1.17
CA ASP A 116 -6.79 11.16 0.34
C ASP A 116 -6.01 11.39 -0.98
N ASN A 117 -5.70 10.31 -1.69
CA ASN A 117 -5.13 10.34 -3.04
C ASN A 117 -6.03 9.56 -4.02
N LEU A 118 -5.50 9.18 -5.19
CA LEU A 118 -6.23 8.43 -6.22
C LEU A 118 -5.61 7.04 -6.46
N LEU A 119 -4.98 6.47 -5.43
CA LEU A 119 -4.15 5.28 -5.57
C LEU A 119 -5.00 4.09 -6.00
N GLU A 120 -4.71 3.54 -7.18
CA GLU A 120 -5.31 2.32 -7.74
C GLU A 120 -4.37 1.12 -7.53
N THR A 121 -3.06 1.37 -7.48
CA THR A 121 -2.02 0.36 -7.28
C THR A 121 -0.95 0.83 -6.29
N ILE A 122 -0.49 -0.09 -5.45
CA ILE A 122 0.61 0.13 -4.51
C ILE A 122 1.56 -1.06 -4.58
N LYS A 123 2.85 -0.79 -4.83
CA LYS A 123 3.90 -1.81 -4.79
C LYS A 123 4.76 -1.59 -3.57
N ILE A 124 4.61 -2.47 -2.59
CA ILE A 124 5.38 -2.49 -1.35
C ILE A 124 6.62 -3.36 -1.57
N PRO A 125 7.77 -3.10 -0.93
CA PRO A 125 8.95 -3.93 -1.11
C PRO A 125 8.66 -5.40 -0.79
N ALA A 126 9.27 -6.33 -1.53
CA ALA A 126 9.02 -7.76 -1.41
C ALA A 126 9.37 -8.35 -0.03
N ASN A 127 10.09 -7.59 0.81
CA ASN A 127 10.51 -7.98 2.13
C ASN A 127 10.30 -6.84 3.15
N PRO A 128 9.05 -6.51 3.53
CA PRO A 128 8.72 -5.39 4.41
C PRO A 128 8.97 -5.77 5.89
N VAL A 129 10.20 -6.13 6.26
CA VAL A 129 10.51 -6.68 7.59
C VAL A 129 9.97 -5.78 8.72
N GLY A 130 9.94 -4.47 8.47
CA GLY A 130 9.50 -3.45 9.41
C GLY A 130 8.09 -2.90 9.20
N LEU A 131 7.34 -3.22 8.13
CA LEU A 131 6.10 -2.49 7.85
C LEU A 131 5.04 -2.82 8.92
N VAL A 132 4.77 -1.87 9.81
CA VAL A 132 3.80 -2.04 10.90
C VAL A 132 2.54 -1.22 10.65
N LYS A 133 2.64 -0.13 9.89
CA LYS A 133 1.57 0.86 9.77
C LYS A 133 1.36 1.30 8.32
N LEU A 134 0.24 0.89 7.74
CA LEU A 134 -0.21 1.33 6.43
C LEU A 134 -1.51 2.11 6.54
N TYR A 135 -1.52 3.37 6.11
CA TYR A 135 -2.71 4.21 6.07
C TYR A 135 -2.98 4.62 4.63
N VAL A 136 -3.99 4.01 4.01
CA VAL A 136 -4.34 4.21 2.59
C VAL A 136 -5.83 4.53 2.41
N HIS A 137 -6.49 5.06 3.45
CA HIS A 137 -7.90 5.41 3.39
C HIS A 137 -8.17 6.52 2.36
N ASN A 138 -9.38 6.57 1.83
CA ASN A 138 -9.78 7.53 0.80
C ASN A 138 -8.92 7.47 -0.47
N ASN A 139 -8.65 6.24 -0.94
CA ASN A 139 -8.03 5.94 -2.23
C ASN A 139 -8.98 5.11 -3.11
N ARG A 140 -8.47 4.64 -4.26
CA ARG A 140 -9.20 3.79 -5.23
C ARG A 140 -8.65 2.36 -5.29
N LEU A 141 -8.00 1.91 -4.22
CA LEU A 141 -7.48 0.55 -4.13
C LEU A 141 -8.63 -0.45 -4.20
N SER A 142 -8.45 -1.51 -4.99
CA SER A 142 -9.46 -2.56 -5.08
C SER A 142 -9.64 -3.25 -3.73
N SER A 143 -10.84 -3.82 -3.51
CA SER A 143 -11.14 -4.61 -2.31
C SER A 143 -10.15 -5.76 -2.12
N GLN A 144 -9.68 -6.38 -3.20
CA GLN A 144 -8.67 -7.43 -3.20
C GLN A 144 -7.32 -6.93 -2.64
N ILE A 145 -6.83 -5.78 -3.13
CA ILE A 145 -5.59 -5.17 -2.62
C ILE A 145 -5.75 -4.81 -1.14
N LEU A 146 -6.90 -4.25 -0.75
CA LEU A 146 -7.17 -3.92 0.64
C LEU A 146 -7.25 -5.16 1.54
N GLN A 147 -7.80 -6.27 1.06
CA GLN A 147 -7.86 -7.54 1.80
C GLN A 147 -6.47 -8.11 2.02
N ILE A 148 -5.62 -8.06 0.99
CA ILE A 148 -4.21 -8.43 1.06
C ILE A 148 -3.47 -7.54 2.07
N LEU A 149 -3.64 -6.23 1.99
CA LEU A 149 -2.91 -5.32 2.86
C LEU A 149 -3.52 -5.18 4.26
N ALA A 150 -4.71 -5.76 4.51
CA ALA A 150 -5.47 -5.66 5.75
C ALA A 150 -4.68 -5.86 7.05
N PRO A 151 -3.69 -6.76 7.16
CA PRO A 151 -2.86 -6.92 8.36
C PRO A 151 -2.09 -5.64 8.75
N PHE A 152 -1.63 -4.90 7.74
CA PHE A 152 -0.85 -3.67 7.88
C PHE A 152 -1.73 -2.44 7.89
N VAL A 153 -2.89 -2.50 7.23
CA VAL A 153 -3.84 -1.39 7.16
C VAL A 153 -4.34 -1.05 8.56
N LYS A 154 -4.02 0.15 9.01
CA LYS A 154 -4.54 0.69 10.26
C LYS A 154 -5.66 1.67 9.95
N THR A 155 -6.73 1.60 10.72
CA THR A 155 -7.74 2.66 10.75
C THR A 155 -7.12 3.89 11.40
N MET A 156 -7.47 5.07 10.90
CA MET A 156 -7.01 6.32 11.49
C MET A 156 -7.61 6.43 12.91
N PRO A 157 -6.79 6.63 13.97
CA PRO A 157 -7.32 6.88 15.30
C PRO A 157 -8.17 8.15 15.27
N ILE A 158 -9.43 8.04 15.68
CA ILE A 158 -10.31 9.19 15.87
C ILE A 158 -9.66 10.08 16.93
N GLY A 159 -9.25 11.30 16.56
CA GLY A 159 -8.75 12.32 17.51
C GLY A 159 -7.24 12.62 17.52
N MET A 160 -6.43 12.10 16.59
CA MET A 160 -5.05 12.59 16.41
C MET A 160 -5.04 13.98 15.72
N PRO A 161 -4.32 14.98 16.24
CA PRO A 161 -4.29 16.33 15.67
C PRO A 161 -3.26 16.39 14.54
N PHE A 162 -3.42 15.59 13.50
CA PHE A 162 -2.87 15.98 12.21
C PHE A 162 -3.82 17.03 11.68
N LYS A 163 -3.32 18.23 11.32
CA LYS A 163 -4.14 19.26 10.67
C LYS A 163 -4.80 18.61 9.46
N TYR A 164 -6.06 18.23 9.62
CA TYR A 164 -6.95 17.85 8.55
C TYR A 164 -7.06 19.09 7.67
N TYR A 165 -6.21 19.19 6.65
CA TYR A 165 -6.51 20.06 5.54
C TYR A 165 -7.61 19.35 4.79
N GLU A 166 -8.83 19.58 5.25
CA GLU A 166 -10.00 19.26 4.48
C GLU A 166 -9.81 19.96 3.14
N TYR A 167 -9.58 19.17 2.09
CA TYR A 167 -9.52 19.67 0.73
C TYR A 167 -10.67 20.66 0.54
N SER A 168 -10.34 21.88 0.12
CA SER A 168 -11.39 22.84 -0.19
C SER A 168 -12.32 22.20 -1.22
N ALA A 169 -13.63 22.50 -1.15
CA ALA A 169 -14.58 21.98 -2.14
C ALA A 169 -14.10 22.23 -3.59
N LYS A 170 -13.36 23.33 -3.80
CA LYS A 170 -12.73 23.70 -5.06
C LYS A 170 -11.64 22.71 -5.51
N ASP A 171 -10.78 22.26 -4.60
CA ASP A 171 -9.71 21.30 -4.91
C ASP A 171 -10.28 19.89 -5.15
N LYS A 172 -11.35 19.50 -4.43
CA LYS A 172 -12.10 18.25 -4.70
C LYS A 172 -12.74 18.27 -6.09
N GLU A 173 -13.34 19.40 -6.49
CA GLU A 173 -13.93 19.57 -7.83
C GLU A 173 -12.86 19.62 -8.93
N LYS A 174 -11.70 20.24 -8.69
CA LYS A 174 -10.55 20.21 -9.60
C LYS A 174 -10.07 18.77 -9.83
N LEU A 175 -9.91 18.00 -8.76
CA LEU A 175 -9.56 16.58 -8.85
C LEU A 175 -10.62 15.79 -9.65
N LYS A 176 -11.91 15.97 -9.33
CA LYS A 176 -13.03 15.34 -10.07
C LYS A 176 -13.04 15.71 -11.56
N SER A 177 -12.68 16.95 -11.91
CA SER A 177 -12.58 17.41 -13.30
C SER A 177 -11.40 16.80 -14.06
N ILE A 178 -10.24 16.68 -13.41
CA ILE A 178 -9.06 15.98 -13.97
C ILE A 178 -9.39 14.49 -14.18
N LEU A 179 -10.08 13.89 -13.20
CA LEU A 179 -10.52 12.50 -13.21
C LEU A 179 -11.52 12.19 -14.33
N SER A 180 -12.54 13.03 -14.54
CA SER A 180 -13.56 12.78 -15.57
C SER A 180 -13.00 12.87 -16.99
N LYS A 181 -12.00 13.70 -17.22
CA LYS A 181 -11.38 13.90 -18.53
C LYS A 181 -10.38 12.80 -18.93
N GLN A 182 -9.74 12.15 -17.97
CA GLN A 182 -8.80 11.06 -18.26
C GLN A 182 -9.50 9.74 -18.62
N VAL A 183 -10.72 9.50 -18.12
CA VAL A 183 -11.55 8.34 -18.49
C VAL A 183 -11.93 8.39 -19.98
N SER A 184 -12.15 9.59 -20.53
CA SER A 184 -12.47 9.80 -21.95
C SER A 184 -11.30 9.52 -22.91
N GLN A 185 -10.05 9.67 -22.47
CA GLN A 185 -8.88 9.40 -23.33
C GLN A 185 -8.54 7.91 -23.44
N THR A 186 -8.95 7.09 -22.45
CA THR A 186 -8.80 5.63 -22.50
C THR A 186 -9.88 4.92 -23.32
N THR A 187 -10.96 5.61 -23.69
CA THR A 187 -12.10 5.03 -24.43
C THR A 187 -12.04 5.21 -25.95
N GLU A 188 -11.03 5.90 -26.49
CA GLU A 188 -10.94 6.16 -27.95
C GLU A 188 -10.17 5.10 -28.76
N ILE A 189 -9.67 4.02 -28.14
CA ILE A 189 -9.17 2.83 -28.87
C ILE A 189 -10.10 1.66 -28.56
N SER A 190 -11.33 1.73 -29.05
CA SER A 190 -12.22 0.59 -29.36
C SER A 190 -13.63 1.13 -29.62
N SER A 191 -13.92 1.59 -30.83
CA SER A 191 -15.31 1.87 -31.23
C SER A 191 -15.61 1.41 -32.65
N SER A 192 -16.16 0.21 -32.73
CA SER A 192 -17.32 -0.14 -33.57
C SER A 192 -18.04 -1.25 -32.79
N SER A 193 -19.29 -1.15 -32.34
CA SER A 193 -20.49 -0.78 -33.09
C SER A 193 -21.66 -0.49 -32.14
N THR A 194 -22.49 0.49 -32.51
CA THR A 194 -23.95 0.67 -32.29
C THR A 194 -24.67 0.14 -31.03
N SER A 195 -25.06 1.13 -30.21
CA SER A 195 -26.40 1.40 -29.65
C SER A 195 -27.31 0.23 -29.21
N ASN A 196 -27.53 0.14 -27.90
CA ASN A 196 -28.87 0.37 -27.34
C ASN A 196 -28.80 0.74 -25.84
N GLN A 197 -29.67 1.66 -25.45
CA GLN A 197 -29.74 2.30 -24.14
C GLN A 197 -30.13 1.31 -23.03
N SER A 198 -29.30 1.25 -21.99
CA SER A 198 -29.67 0.94 -20.60
C SER A 198 -28.52 1.44 -19.72
N GLN A 199 -28.83 2.08 -18.60
CA GLN A 199 -27.88 2.73 -17.68
C GLN A 199 -26.64 1.85 -17.40
N PRO A 200 -25.39 2.35 -17.52
CA PRO A 200 -24.26 1.58 -17.07
C PRO A 200 -24.12 1.75 -15.56
N ARG A 201 -24.40 0.66 -14.82
CA ARG A 201 -23.65 0.37 -13.59
C ARG A 201 -22.18 0.58 -13.92
N THR A 202 -21.47 1.33 -13.08
CA THR A 202 -20.02 1.52 -13.18
C THR A 202 -19.33 0.18 -12.93
N GLU A 203 -19.25 -0.66 -13.96
CA GLU A 203 -18.33 -1.78 -14.00
C GLU A 203 -16.93 -1.21 -14.16
N THR A 204 -16.14 -1.33 -13.10
CA THR A 204 -14.69 -1.12 -13.15
C THR A 204 -14.10 -1.98 -14.27
N PRO A 205 -13.15 -1.47 -15.08
CA PRO A 205 -12.55 -2.26 -16.13
C PRO A 205 -11.97 -3.55 -15.54
N LYS A 206 -12.46 -4.71 -15.98
CA LYS A 206 -11.98 -6.01 -15.55
C LYS A 206 -10.50 -6.14 -15.94
N LYS A 207 -9.63 -6.26 -14.93
CA LYS A 207 -8.22 -6.60 -15.11
C LYS A 207 -8.12 -7.95 -15.83
N SER A 208 -7.12 -8.12 -16.69
CA SER A 208 -6.90 -9.41 -17.35
C SER A 208 -6.44 -10.47 -16.33
N LEU A 209 -6.73 -11.75 -16.59
CA LEU A 209 -6.24 -12.86 -15.77
C LEU A 209 -4.73 -12.76 -15.51
N ALA A 210 -3.95 -12.36 -16.52
CA ALA A 210 -2.50 -12.19 -16.40
C ALA A 210 -2.11 -11.10 -15.38
N GLN A 211 -2.87 -9.99 -15.31
CA GLN A 211 -2.67 -8.94 -14.31
C GLN A 211 -3.05 -9.43 -12.90
N LEU A 212 -4.15 -10.17 -12.77
CA LEU A 212 -4.57 -10.77 -11.50
C LEU A 212 -3.55 -11.81 -11.00
N GLN A 213 -3.01 -12.63 -11.89
CA GLN A 213 -1.97 -13.61 -11.56
C GLN A 213 -0.65 -12.95 -11.16
N ALA A 214 -0.21 -11.91 -11.87
CA ALA A 214 1.00 -11.16 -11.54
C ALA A 214 0.87 -10.48 -10.16
N GLU A 215 -0.28 -9.86 -9.89
CA GLU A 215 -0.60 -9.31 -8.58
C GLU A 215 -0.58 -10.41 -7.50
N HIS A 216 -1.26 -11.54 -7.73
CA HIS A 216 -1.28 -12.67 -6.79
C HIS A 216 0.12 -13.22 -6.49
N ILE A 217 0.96 -13.45 -7.51
CA ILE A 217 2.33 -13.94 -7.34
C ILE A 217 3.17 -12.96 -6.51
N PHE A 218 3.08 -11.67 -6.82
CA PHE A 218 3.78 -10.63 -6.08
C PHE A 218 3.38 -10.63 -4.60
N TYR A 219 2.07 -10.64 -4.33
CA TYR A 219 1.55 -10.62 -2.96
C TYR A 219 1.81 -11.93 -2.21
N LYS A 220 1.79 -13.08 -2.88
CA LYS A 220 2.16 -14.36 -2.28
C LYS A 220 3.62 -14.37 -1.83
N ASN A 221 4.54 -13.98 -2.73
CA ASN A 221 5.96 -13.89 -2.39
C ASN A 221 6.23 -12.90 -1.25
N PHE A 222 5.50 -11.78 -1.24
CA PHE A 222 5.55 -10.79 -0.17
C PHE A 222 5.13 -11.39 1.18
N PHE A 223 4.01 -12.11 1.23
CA PHE A 223 3.55 -12.77 2.45
C PHE A 223 4.47 -13.88 2.89
N ASP A 224 4.95 -14.72 1.98
CA ASP A 224 5.86 -15.82 2.30
C ASP A 224 7.15 -15.29 2.95
N ASN A 225 7.73 -14.21 2.41
CA ASN A 225 8.90 -13.54 2.99
C ASN A 225 8.59 -12.88 4.35
N TYR A 226 7.47 -12.16 4.47
CA TYR A 226 7.07 -11.54 5.73
C TYR A 226 6.84 -12.59 6.84
N LEU A 227 6.12 -13.65 6.51
CA LEU A 227 5.81 -14.75 7.42
C LEU A 227 7.10 -15.50 7.81
N GLN A 228 8.02 -15.70 6.86
CA GLN A 228 9.33 -16.30 7.14
C GLN A 228 10.13 -15.46 8.14
N ASN A 229 10.14 -14.13 8.01
CA ASN A 229 10.83 -13.28 8.98
C ASN A 229 10.16 -13.29 10.35
N LYS A 230 8.83 -13.23 10.42
CA LYS A 230 8.11 -13.32 11.70
C LYS A 230 8.33 -14.68 12.37
N ARG A 231 8.42 -15.75 11.58
CA ARG A 231 8.83 -17.09 12.07
C ARG A 231 10.29 -17.10 12.53
N SER A 232 11.20 -16.36 11.88
CA SER A 232 12.58 -16.22 12.32
C SER A 232 12.68 -15.45 13.64
N GLU A 233 11.99 -14.31 13.78
CA GLU A 233 11.92 -13.54 15.02
C GLU A 233 11.36 -14.38 16.18
N LEU A 234 10.31 -15.17 15.91
CA LEU A 234 9.76 -16.12 16.87
C LEU A 234 10.75 -17.23 17.22
N THR A 235 11.49 -17.76 16.24
CA THR A 235 12.54 -18.78 16.44
C THR A 235 13.69 -18.25 17.29
N ASP A 236 14.16 -17.02 17.05
CA ASP A 236 15.23 -16.39 17.83
C ASP A 236 14.80 -16.18 19.30
N LEU A 237 13.56 -15.77 19.51
CA LEU A 237 12.96 -15.64 20.85
C LEU A 237 12.81 -17.01 21.53
N LYS A 238 12.45 -18.07 20.78
CA LYS A 238 12.38 -19.45 21.27
C LYS A 238 13.75 -20.04 21.62
N ASN A 239 14.78 -19.73 20.85
CA ASN A 239 16.14 -20.22 21.07
C ASN A 239 16.78 -19.69 22.36
N ARG A 240 16.21 -18.65 22.96
CA ARG A 240 16.59 -18.17 24.31
C ARG A 240 16.07 -19.07 25.44
N MET A 241 15.21 -20.04 25.14
CA MET A 241 14.63 -20.97 26.11
C MET A 241 15.11 -22.41 25.87
N ASN A 242 15.08 -23.23 26.93
CA ASN A 242 15.29 -24.66 26.80
C ASN A 242 14.08 -25.36 26.14
N GLU A 243 14.28 -26.59 25.66
CA GLU A 243 13.26 -27.38 24.95
C GLU A 243 11.92 -27.46 25.70
N GLU A 244 11.96 -27.58 27.03
CA GLU A 244 10.76 -27.61 27.86
C GLU A 244 10.03 -26.26 27.90
N GLY A 245 10.77 -25.14 27.96
CA GLY A 245 10.18 -23.81 27.85
C GLY A 245 9.53 -23.58 26.49
N ASN A 246 10.14 -24.09 25.41
CA ASN A 246 9.56 -24.01 24.06
C ASN A 246 8.27 -24.82 23.93
N ARG A 247 8.24 -26.05 24.47
CA ARG A 247 7.00 -26.86 24.50
C ARG A 247 5.87 -26.17 25.28
N GLN A 248 6.20 -25.53 26.41
CA GLN A 248 5.24 -24.78 27.20
C GLN A 248 4.72 -23.54 26.48
N LEU A 249 5.60 -22.84 25.76
CA LEU A 249 5.24 -21.68 24.94
C LEU A 249 4.34 -22.09 23.76
N ASP A 250 4.66 -23.16 23.04
CA ASP A 250 3.83 -23.66 21.94
C ASP A 250 2.44 -24.07 22.43
N ALA A 251 2.36 -24.76 23.57
CA ALA A 251 1.09 -25.10 24.19
C ALA A 251 0.29 -23.86 24.64
N TYR A 252 0.98 -22.82 25.12
CA TYR A 252 0.36 -21.55 25.50
C TYR A 252 -0.21 -20.81 24.29
N LEU A 253 0.56 -20.71 23.19
CA LEU A 253 0.15 -20.03 21.96
C LEU A 253 -1.02 -20.75 21.27
N GLN A 254 -0.99 -22.09 21.21
CA GLN A 254 -2.11 -22.89 20.69
C GLN A 254 -3.40 -22.67 21.50
N LEU A 255 -3.31 -22.63 22.83
CA LEU A 255 -4.48 -22.35 23.68
C LEU A 255 -5.03 -20.95 23.45
N LYS A 256 -4.17 -19.95 23.22
CA LYS A 256 -4.57 -18.57 22.94
C LYS A 256 -5.41 -18.43 21.67
N GLN A 257 -5.14 -19.27 20.66
CA GLN A 257 -5.84 -19.30 19.37
C GLN A 257 -7.20 -20.04 19.41
N GLN A 258 -7.52 -20.74 20.50
CA GLN A 258 -8.79 -21.46 20.66
C GLN A 258 -9.89 -20.56 21.25
N GLU A 259 -11.10 -20.63 20.68
CA GLU A 259 -12.28 -19.93 21.20
C GLU A 259 -12.68 -20.48 22.60
N ASP A 260 -12.75 -21.81 22.75
CA ASP A 260 -13.08 -22.50 24.01
C ASP A 260 -11.83 -22.89 24.82
N ARG A 261 -10.95 -21.93 25.07
CA ARG A 261 -9.67 -22.21 25.74
C ARG A 261 -9.80 -22.47 27.25
N ASN A 262 -9.03 -23.44 27.73
CA ASN A 262 -8.93 -23.74 29.16
C ASN A 262 -8.14 -22.65 29.90
N LYS A 263 -8.84 -21.64 30.43
CA LYS A 263 -8.27 -20.49 31.16
C LYS A 263 -7.39 -20.89 32.36
N ASN A 264 -7.64 -22.04 32.98
CA ASN A 264 -6.82 -22.52 34.11
C ASN A 264 -5.47 -23.06 33.63
N ARG A 265 -5.47 -23.77 32.50
CA ARG A 265 -4.23 -24.24 31.85
C ARG A 265 -3.43 -23.07 31.29
N GLU A 266 -4.10 -22.10 30.67
CA GLU A 266 -3.49 -20.85 30.17
C GLU A 266 -2.74 -20.11 31.28
N LYS A 267 -3.40 -19.84 32.42
CA LYS A 267 -2.78 -19.15 33.57
C LYS A 267 -1.58 -19.90 34.15
N ARG A 268 -1.61 -21.24 34.17
CA ARG A 268 -0.48 -22.06 34.65
C ARG A 268 0.72 -21.91 33.72
N LEU A 269 0.50 -22.10 32.42
CA LEU A 269 1.55 -21.95 31.41
C LEU A 269 2.11 -20.52 31.40
N GLN A 270 1.25 -19.50 31.48
CA GLN A 270 1.69 -18.11 31.59
C GLN A 270 2.59 -17.89 32.81
N LYS A 271 2.20 -18.40 33.99
CA LYS A 271 3.00 -18.28 35.21
C LYS A 271 4.36 -18.96 35.08
N ASP A 272 4.44 -20.10 34.40
CA ASP A 272 5.69 -20.82 34.20
C ASP A 272 6.59 -20.14 33.16
N LEU A 273 6.01 -19.55 32.11
CA LEU A 273 6.74 -18.77 31.10
C LEU A 273 7.29 -17.46 31.67
N LEU A 274 6.55 -16.79 32.55
CA LEU A 274 6.98 -15.54 33.21
C LEU A 274 8.13 -15.72 34.21
N LYS A 275 8.53 -16.96 34.52
CA LYS A 275 9.78 -17.23 35.25
C LYS A 275 11.02 -17.07 34.37
N LYS A 276 10.85 -17.08 33.04
CA LYS A 276 11.93 -17.10 32.04
C LYS A 276 11.87 -15.91 31.07
N LEU A 277 10.68 -15.35 30.86
CA LEU A 277 10.41 -14.22 29.97
C LEU A 277 9.84 -13.05 30.76
N THR A 278 10.10 -11.83 30.32
CA THR A 278 9.38 -10.66 30.83
C THR A 278 7.93 -10.67 30.32
N ASN A 279 7.05 -9.91 30.99
CA ASN A 279 5.69 -9.70 30.52
C ASN A 279 5.66 -9.09 29.10
N GLU A 280 6.58 -8.16 28.81
CA GLU A 280 6.69 -7.52 27.50
C GLU A 280 7.12 -8.50 26.40
N GLU A 281 8.10 -9.36 26.68
CA GLU A 281 8.55 -10.40 25.75
C GLU A 281 7.44 -11.41 25.46
N LEU A 282 6.74 -11.89 26.50
CA LEU A 282 5.65 -12.85 26.35
C LEU A 282 4.46 -12.24 25.59
N GLN A 283 4.15 -10.97 25.83
CA GLN A 283 3.11 -10.25 25.09
C GLN A 283 3.51 -10.08 23.62
N LYS A 284 4.75 -9.65 23.34
CA LYS A 284 5.27 -9.52 21.97
C LYS A 284 5.20 -10.84 21.20
N ILE A 285 5.60 -11.94 21.84
CA ILE A 285 5.51 -13.30 21.26
C ILE A 285 4.07 -13.69 20.98
N SER A 286 3.15 -13.43 21.92
CA SER A 286 1.72 -13.69 21.74
C SER A 286 1.14 -12.89 20.57
N ASP A 287 1.52 -11.63 20.43
CA ASP A 287 1.03 -10.74 19.37
C ASP A 287 1.55 -11.19 17.99
N ILE A 288 2.85 -11.49 17.88
CA ILE A 288 3.46 -12.03 16.65
C ILE A 288 2.80 -13.36 16.26
N SER A 289 2.58 -14.26 17.21
CA SER A 289 1.99 -15.57 16.93
C SER A 289 0.53 -15.46 16.48
N GLN A 290 -0.23 -14.51 17.00
CA GLN A 290 -1.60 -14.27 16.56
C GLN A 290 -1.61 -13.66 15.15
N GLU A 291 -0.72 -12.69 14.91
CA GLU A 291 -0.57 -12.05 13.60
C GLU A 291 -0.23 -13.08 12.50
N ILE A 292 0.71 -13.99 12.76
CA ILE A 292 1.04 -15.10 11.85
C ILE A 292 -0.20 -15.95 11.54
N SER A 293 -0.96 -16.34 12.57
CA SER A 293 -2.14 -17.20 12.39
C SER A 293 -3.24 -16.52 11.55
N ASP A 294 -3.50 -15.24 11.83
CA ASP A 294 -4.48 -14.45 11.09
C ASP A 294 -4.07 -14.26 9.61
N LEU A 295 -2.77 -14.08 9.38
CA LEU A 295 -2.18 -13.97 8.05
C LEU A 295 -2.31 -15.27 7.26
N GLU A 296 -1.93 -16.41 7.86
CA GLU A 296 -2.04 -17.73 7.23
C GLU A 296 -3.48 -18.05 6.82
N LYS A 297 -4.45 -17.69 7.67
CA LYS A 297 -5.88 -17.84 7.35
C LYS A 297 -6.27 -16.98 6.14
N LYS A 298 -5.87 -15.71 6.11
CA LYS A 298 -6.16 -14.79 4.99
C LYS A 298 -5.53 -15.25 3.69
N VAL A 299 -4.28 -15.71 3.72
CA VAL A 299 -3.60 -16.25 2.53
C VAL A 299 -4.37 -17.45 1.99
N LYS A 300 -4.78 -18.38 2.86
CA LYS A 300 -5.58 -19.54 2.47
C LYS A 300 -6.92 -19.14 1.84
N ASP A 301 -7.60 -18.14 2.40
CA ASP A 301 -8.86 -17.62 1.85
C ASP A 301 -8.66 -16.98 0.46
N LEU A 302 -7.56 -16.25 0.26
CA LEU A 302 -7.19 -15.67 -1.03
C LEU A 302 -6.84 -16.74 -2.07
N GLU A 303 -6.08 -17.78 -1.71
CA GLU A 303 -5.75 -18.89 -2.60
C GLU A 303 -7.02 -19.61 -3.08
N MET A 304 -8.00 -19.81 -2.19
CA MET A 304 -9.31 -20.38 -2.55
C MET A 304 -10.07 -19.47 -3.53
N SER A 305 -10.02 -18.15 -3.34
CA SER A 305 -10.69 -17.20 -4.25
C SER A 305 -10.11 -17.23 -5.66
N VAL A 306 -8.77 -17.29 -5.80
CA VAL A 306 -8.09 -17.36 -7.10
C VAL A 306 -8.39 -18.68 -7.82
N GLN A 307 -8.41 -19.80 -7.09
CA GLN A 307 -8.80 -21.09 -7.65
C GLN A 307 -10.25 -21.07 -8.16
N THR A 308 -11.16 -20.44 -7.42
CA THR A 308 -12.57 -20.33 -7.80
C THR A 308 -12.73 -19.53 -9.09
N GLU A 309 -12.01 -18.41 -9.21
CA GLU A 309 -12.09 -17.52 -10.39
C GLU A 309 -11.46 -18.17 -11.63
N ALA A 310 -10.33 -18.87 -11.48
CA ALA A 310 -9.71 -19.68 -12.54
C ALA A 310 -10.63 -20.81 -13.03
N MET A 311 -11.36 -21.47 -12.13
CA MET A 311 -12.35 -22.48 -12.49
C MET A 311 -13.53 -21.90 -13.26
N THR A 312 -14.01 -20.70 -12.90
CA THR A 312 -15.08 -20.02 -13.64
C THR A 312 -14.64 -19.58 -15.04
N GLU A 313 -13.41 -19.08 -15.23
CA GLU A 313 -12.90 -18.77 -16.57
C GLU A 313 -12.74 -20.04 -17.41
N SER A 314 -12.22 -21.13 -16.82
CA SER A 314 -12.15 -22.43 -17.49
C SER A 314 -13.52 -22.96 -17.89
N PHE A 315 -14.55 -22.74 -17.06
CA PHE A 315 -15.92 -23.15 -17.34
C PHE A 315 -16.59 -22.27 -18.40
N GLN A 316 -16.30 -20.97 -18.42
CA GLN A 316 -16.77 -20.09 -19.49
C GLN A 316 -16.13 -20.44 -20.83
N ILE A 317 -14.82 -20.76 -20.86
CA ILE A 317 -14.13 -21.21 -22.07
C ILE A 317 -14.67 -22.56 -22.55
N SER A 318 -14.93 -23.52 -21.65
CA SER A 318 -15.49 -24.82 -22.02
C SER A 318 -16.95 -24.72 -22.51
N SER A 319 -17.76 -23.87 -21.88
CA SER A 319 -19.13 -23.56 -22.32
C SER A 319 -19.14 -22.85 -23.68
N TRP A 320 -18.18 -21.96 -23.94
CA TRP A 320 -18.03 -21.27 -25.22
C TRP A 320 -17.58 -22.24 -26.32
N LEU A 321 -16.63 -23.13 -26.03
CA LEU A 321 -16.21 -24.20 -26.94
C LEU A 321 -17.34 -25.20 -27.22
N GLN A 322 -18.14 -25.59 -26.23
CA GLN A 322 -19.31 -26.46 -26.45
C GLN A 322 -20.41 -25.80 -27.29
N GLY A 323 -20.51 -24.47 -27.28
CA GLY A 323 -21.41 -23.70 -28.14
C GLY A 323 -20.92 -23.55 -29.59
N LEU A 324 -19.62 -23.73 -29.85
CA LEU A 324 -19.03 -23.70 -31.20
C LEU A 324 -19.14 -25.05 -31.94
N PHE A 325 -19.44 -26.14 -31.23
CA PHE A 325 -19.59 -27.50 -31.78
C PHE A 325 -21.05 -27.99 -31.83
N LYS A 326 -22.02 -27.08 -31.72
CA LYS A 326 -23.43 -27.28 -32.10
C LYS A 326 -23.76 -26.34 -33.25
#